data_AF-A0A925C932-F1
#
_entry.id   AF-A0A925C932-F1
#
_cell.length_a   1.000
_cell.length_b   1.000
_cell.length_c   1.000
_cell.angle_alpha   90.00
_cell.angle_beta   90.00
_cell.angle_gamma   90.00
#
_symmetry.space_group_name_H-M   'P 1'
#
loop_
_entity.id
_entity.type
_entity.pdbx_description
1 polymer ?
#
loop_
_entity_poly.entity_id
_entity_poly.type
_entity_poly.pdbx_seq_one_letter_code
_entity_poly.pdbx_strand_id
1 'polypeptide(L)'
;RDAEALSRVLARGGAELVLHGHNHRDMHTDFARLAESGGGAIPVIGVASSSIGRVHKGEPLGRYNLLRIARAGNRAQIECVTRGLEAGATGVTQIARRLIG
;
A
#
# COMPACT_ATOMS: atom_id res chain seq x y z
N ARG A 1 -10.05 -14.39 -7.80
CA ARG A 1 -10.44 -15.71 -7.25
C ARG A 1 -9.46 -16.16 -6.15
N ASP A 2 -8.22 -15.67 -6.12
CA ASP A 2 -7.22 -16.03 -5.10
C ASP A 2 -7.18 -15.13 -3.85
N ALA A 3 -7.90 -14.00 -3.88
CA ALA A 3 -7.95 -13.03 -2.79
C ALA A 3 -8.41 -13.63 -1.45
N GLU A 4 -9.40 -14.53 -1.46
CA GLU A 4 -9.90 -15.19 -0.25
C GLU A 4 -8.93 -16.25 0.31
N ALA A 5 -8.21 -16.93 -0.57
CA ALA A 5 -7.20 -17.91 -0.16
C ALA A 5 -6.00 -17.19 0.47
N LEU A 6 -5.53 -16.10 -0.16
CA LEU A 6 -4.46 -15.27 0.38
C LEU A 6 -4.86 -14.61 1.71
N SER A 7 -6.08 -14.05 1.80
CA SER A 7 -6.60 -13.48 3.04
C SER A 7 -6.57 -14.48 4.19
N ARG A 8 -6.97 -15.74 3.95
CA ARG A 8 -6.90 -16.81 4.97
C ARG A 8 -5.49 -17.12 5.43
N VAL A 9 -4.53 -17.19 4.51
CA VAL A 9 -3.12 -17.43 4.86
C VAL A 9 -2.57 -16.27 5.70
N LEU A 10 -2.85 -15.03 5.31
CA LEU A 10 -2.41 -13.84 6.03
C LEU A 10 -3.01 -13.76 7.43
N ALA A 11 -4.30 -14.06 7.59
CA ALA A 11 -4.95 -14.09 8.90
C ALA A 11 -4.38 -15.18 9.81
N ARG A 12 -4.13 -16.40 9.28
CA ARG A 12 -3.47 -17.47 10.04
C ARG A 12 -2.06 -17.12 10.49
N GLY A 13 -1.34 -16.34 9.68
CA GLY A 13 -0.01 -15.85 10.00
C GLY A 13 0.01 -14.67 10.97
N GLY A 14 -1.15 -14.13 11.36
CA GLY A 14 -1.24 -12.95 12.23
C GLY A 14 -0.75 -11.66 11.55
N ALA A 15 -0.81 -11.57 10.22
CA ALA A 15 -0.36 -10.39 9.49
C ALA A 15 -1.29 -9.19 9.72
N GLU A 16 -0.73 -8.05 10.14
CA GLU A 16 -1.48 -6.81 10.36
C GLU A 16 -1.29 -5.78 9.23
N LEU A 17 -0.34 -6.02 8.31
CA LEU A 17 -0.05 -5.19 7.13
C LEU A 17 0.72 -6.03 6.10
N VAL A 18 0.38 -5.88 4.81
CA VAL A 18 1.16 -6.44 3.70
C VAL A 18 1.70 -5.32 2.83
N LEU A 19 3.01 -5.32 2.60
CA LEU A 19 3.69 -4.46 1.66
C LEU A 19 4.11 -5.28 0.45
N HIS A 20 3.72 -4.84 -0.75
CA HIS A 20 4.11 -5.49 -1.98
C HIS A 20 4.57 -4.48 -3.03
N GLY A 21 5.63 -4.82 -3.77
CA GLY A 21 6.09 -4.06 -4.92
C GLY A 21 6.26 -5.01 -6.09
N HIS A 22 5.51 -4.79 -7.18
CA HIS A 22 5.74 -5.45 -8.48
C HIS A 22 4.83 -4.94 -9.60
N ASN A 23 3.62 -4.46 -9.29
CA ASN A 23 2.58 -4.29 -10.31
C ASN A 23 2.60 -2.98 -11.10
N HIS A 24 3.60 -2.10 -10.92
CA HIS A 24 3.67 -0.80 -11.62
C HIS A 24 2.39 0.07 -11.49
N ARG A 25 1.58 -0.16 -10.46
CA ARG A 25 0.31 0.54 -10.21
C ARG A 25 0.19 0.89 -8.74
N ASP A 26 -0.27 2.10 -8.46
CA ASP A 26 -0.71 2.49 -7.13
C ASP A 26 -1.93 1.64 -6.78
N MET A 27 -1.74 0.63 -5.92
CA MET A 27 -2.80 -0.29 -5.52
C MET A 27 -2.96 -0.23 -4.01
N HIS A 28 -4.16 0.11 -3.58
CA HIS A 28 -4.62 -0.05 -2.21
C HIS A 28 -5.75 -1.08 -2.25
N THR A 29 -5.61 -2.16 -1.50
CA THR A 29 -6.67 -3.16 -1.39
C THR A 29 -6.71 -3.66 0.05
N ASP A 30 -7.90 -3.59 0.63
CA ASP A 30 -8.15 -4.17 1.94
C ASP A 30 -8.61 -5.61 1.73
N PHE A 31 -7.86 -6.58 2.26
CA PHE A 31 -8.35 -7.96 2.27
C PHE A 31 -9.43 -8.14 3.33
N ALA A 32 -10.42 -8.96 2.99
CA ALA A 32 -11.64 -9.14 3.74
C ALA A 32 -11.39 -9.51 5.22
N ARG A 33 -12.28 -9.03 6.08
CA ARG A 33 -12.29 -9.27 7.53
C ARG A 33 -12.42 -10.77 7.79
N LEU A 34 -11.41 -11.37 8.40
CA LEU A 34 -11.50 -12.74 8.89
C LEU A 34 -11.59 -12.72 10.42
N ALA A 35 -12.35 -13.67 10.99
CA ALA A 35 -12.42 -13.80 12.45
C ALA A 35 -11.03 -14.07 13.06
N GLU A 36 -10.18 -14.76 12.29
CA GLU A 36 -8.78 -15.07 12.63
C GLU A 36 -7.87 -13.82 12.66
N SER A 37 -8.25 -12.69 12.07
CA SER A 37 -7.51 -11.40 12.10
C SER A 37 -8.00 -10.45 13.21
N GLY A 38 -8.66 -10.97 14.25
CA GLY A 38 -9.24 -10.14 15.32
C GLY A 38 -10.37 -9.21 14.83
N GLY A 39 -10.98 -9.52 13.67
CA GLY A 39 -12.04 -8.73 13.04
C GLY A 39 -11.56 -7.49 12.27
N GLY A 40 -10.26 -7.23 12.19
CA GLY A 40 -9.66 -6.17 11.36
C GLY A 40 -9.51 -6.57 9.90
N ALA A 41 -9.64 -5.62 8.98
CA ALA A 41 -9.18 -5.80 7.61
C ALA A 41 -7.65 -5.75 7.58
N ILE A 42 -7.00 -6.55 6.74
CA ILE A 42 -5.55 -6.52 6.57
C ILE A 42 -5.24 -5.62 5.37
N PRO A 43 -4.68 -4.41 5.59
CA PRO A 43 -4.36 -3.51 4.51
C PRO A 43 -3.21 -4.05 3.67
N VAL A 44 -3.36 -3.95 2.34
CA VAL A 44 -2.30 -4.30 1.38
C VAL A 44 -1.93 -3.07 0.58
N ILE A 45 -0.68 -2.65 0.74
CA ILE A 45 -0.13 -1.46 0.09
C ILE A 45 0.80 -1.90 -1.03
N GLY A 46 0.37 -1.65 -2.26
CA GLY A 46 1.18 -1.72 -3.47
C GLY A 46 1.92 -0.41 -3.72
N VAL A 47 3.21 -0.47 -4.06
CA VAL A 47 3.98 0.71 -4.51
C VAL A 47 4.34 0.59 -5.99
N ALA A 48 4.25 1.72 -6.71
CA ALA A 48 4.77 1.84 -8.07
C ALA A 48 6.31 1.76 -8.08
N SER A 49 6.91 1.50 -9.24
CA SER A 49 8.38 1.45 -9.35
C SER A 49 9.01 2.82 -9.06
N SER A 50 10.11 2.83 -8.31
CA SER A 50 10.85 4.06 -7.98
C SER A 50 11.71 4.57 -9.14
N SER A 51 11.95 3.77 -10.18
CA SER A 51 12.97 4.06 -11.22
C SER A 51 12.40 4.53 -12.56
N ILE A 52 11.08 4.69 -12.69
CA ILE A 52 10.45 5.11 -13.95
C ILE A 52 10.71 6.61 -14.18
N GLY A 53 11.74 6.92 -14.97
CA GLY A 53 12.08 8.30 -15.36
C GLY A 53 11.25 8.84 -16.53
N ARG A 54 10.52 7.98 -17.26
CA ARG A 54 9.68 8.36 -18.39
C ARG A 54 8.40 7.54 -18.38
N VAL A 55 7.26 8.20 -18.62
CA VAL A 55 5.95 7.52 -18.73
C VAL A 55 6.04 6.49 -19.85
N HIS A 56 5.84 5.22 -19.52
CA HIS A 56 5.76 4.12 -20.47
C HIS A 56 4.42 3.41 -20.29
N LYS A 57 3.67 3.23 -21.38
CA LYS A 57 2.37 2.52 -21.39
C LYS A 57 1.34 2.99 -20.33
N GLY A 58 1.38 4.27 -19.95
CA GLY A 58 0.46 4.85 -18.96
C GLY A 58 0.81 4.58 -17.50
N GLU A 59 2.00 4.03 -17.23
CA GLU A 59 2.50 3.86 -15.87
C GLU A 59 2.90 5.21 -15.25
N PRO A 60 2.63 5.42 -13.95
CA PRO A 60 3.07 6.62 -13.26
C PRO A 60 4.61 6.72 -13.25
N LEU A 61 5.13 7.94 -13.30
CA LEU A 61 6.56 8.21 -13.07
C LEU A 61 6.99 7.74 -11.69
N GLY A 62 8.29 7.59 -11.47
CA GLY A 62 8.89 7.02 -10.27
C GLY A 62 8.29 7.54 -8.96
N ARG A 63 7.81 6.62 -8.11
CA ARG A 63 7.20 6.94 -6.80
C ARG A 63 7.72 6.02 -5.70
N TYR A 64 7.58 6.46 -4.47
CA TYR A 64 7.80 5.67 -3.25
C TYR A 64 6.78 6.06 -2.18
N ASN A 65 6.55 5.15 -1.23
CA ASN A 65 5.67 5.39 -0.09
C ASN A 65 6.49 5.59 1.19
N LEU A 66 6.18 6.63 1.94
CA LEU A 66 6.62 6.81 3.33
C LEU A 66 5.49 6.32 4.24
N LEU A 67 5.76 5.26 4.99
CA LEU A 67 4.80 4.66 5.92
C LEU A 67 5.14 5.07 7.35
N ARG A 68 4.19 5.67 8.04
CA ARG A 68 4.26 5.91 9.48
C ARG A 68 3.25 4.98 10.16
N ILE A 69 3.78 4.00 10.87
CA ILE A 69 2.98 3.01 11.59
C ILE A 69 2.97 3.41 13.06
N ALA A 70 1.78 3.64 13.60
CA ALA A 70 1.55 3.94 15.01
C ALA A 70 0.56 2.93 15.59
N ARG A 71 0.61 2.70 16.89
CA ARG A 71 -0.36 1.84 17.58
C ARG A 71 -1.52 2.69 18.10
N ALA A 72 -2.75 2.33 17.73
CA ALA A 72 -3.98 2.95 18.22
C ALA A 72 -4.82 1.87 18.92
N GLY A 73 -4.58 1.68 20.23
CA GLY A 73 -5.19 0.59 21.01
C GLY A 73 -4.74 -0.80 20.53
N ASN A 74 -5.70 -1.63 20.12
CA ASN A 74 -5.46 -2.98 19.59
C ASN A 74 -5.31 -3.00 18.05
N ARG A 75 -5.17 -1.84 17.39
CA ARG A 75 -5.00 -1.76 15.93
C ARG A 75 -3.78 -0.93 15.57
N ALA A 76 -3.21 -1.21 14.40
CA ALA A 76 -2.25 -0.33 13.76
C ALA A 76 -2.99 0.83 13.07
N GLN A 77 -2.55 2.05 13.32
CA GLN A 77 -2.89 3.22 12.51
C GLN A 77 -1.70 3.46 11.56
N ILE A 78 -1.96 3.40 10.27
CA ILE A 78 -0.91 3.51 9.26
C ILE A 78 -1.17 4.75 8.43
N GLU A 79 -0.24 5.69 8.44
CA GLU A 79 -0.25 6.80 7.50
C GLU A 79 0.70 6.49 6.35
N CYS A 80 0.20 6.63 5.13
CA CYS A 80 0.95 6.42 3.90
C CYS A 80 1.02 7.73 3.11
N VAL A 81 2.24 8.23 2.89
CA VAL A 81 2.51 9.38 2.04
C VAL A 81 3.22 8.89 0.78
N THR A 82 2.56 8.99 -0.37
CA THR A 82 3.17 8.69 -1.66
C THR A 82 3.89 9.94 -2.16
N ARG A 83 5.17 9.79 -2.47
CA ARG A 83 6.01 10.82 -3.08
C ARG A 83 6.54 10.33 -4.40
N GLY A 84 6.72 11.21 -5.37
CA GLY A 84 7.25 10.82 -6.66
C GLY A 84 7.42 11.98 -7.62
N LEU A 85 7.66 11.63 -8.88
CA LEU A 85 7.76 12.60 -9.96
C LEU A 85 6.38 12.84 -10.58
N GLU A 86 6.14 14.09 -10.97
CA GLU A 86 4.98 14.52 -11.74
C GLU A 86 5.42 15.20 -13.03
N ALA A 87 4.58 15.15 -14.06
CA ALA A 87 4.87 15.81 -15.32
C ALA A 87 5.03 17.32 -15.09
N GLY A 88 6.19 17.86 -15.46
CA GLY A 88 6.52 19.28 -15.25
C GLY A 88 7.08 19.64 -13.88
N ALA A 89 7.17 18.70 -12.93
CA ALA A 89 7.85 18.93 -11.66
C ALA A 89 9.37 18.90 -11.83
N THR A 90 10.08 19.81 -11.17
CA THR A 90 11.56 19.85 -11.16
C THR A 90 12.18 18.94 -10.09
N GLY A 91 11.36 18.23 -9.32
CA GLY A 91 11.79 17.36 -8.24
C GLY A 91 10.67 16.48 -7.68
N VAL A 92 10.94 15.81 -6.57
CA VAL A 92 10.02 14.86 -5.93
C VAL A 92 8.94 15.59 -5.12
N THR A 93 7.68 15.48 -5.54
CA THR A 93 6.51 16.09 -4.88
C THR A 93 5.77 15.06 -4.00
N GLN A 94 4.84 15.54 -3.18
CA GLN A 94 3.87 14.68 -2.49
C GLN A 94 2.67 14.48 -3.42
N ILE A 95 2.41 13.23 -3.79
CA ILE A 95 1.36 12.83 -4.73
C ILE A 95 0.07 12.48 -4.00
N ALA A 96 0.19 11.81 -2.85
CA ALA A 96 -0.96 11.45 -2.03
C ALA A 96 -0.57 11.32 -0.54
N ARG A 97 -1.57 11.52 0.32
CA ARG A 97 -1.52 11.17 1.74
C ARG A 97 -2.79 10.41 2.08
N ARG A 98 -2.65 9.27 2.77
CA ARG A 98 -3.77 8.41 3.15
C ARG A 98 -3.58 7.91 4.58
N LEU A 99 -4.67 7.86 5.32
CA LEU A 99 -4.74 7.15 6.59
C LEU A 99 -5.39 5.78 6.33
N ILE A 100 -4.78 4.74 6.86
CA ILE A 100 -5.14 3.34 6.68
C ILE A 100 -5.39 2.76 8.07
N GLY A 101 -6.55 2.13 8.28
CA GLY A 101 -7.02 1.58 9.56
C GLY A 101 -8.28 0.74 9.45
#